data_AF-A0AAV5TIN1-F1
#
_entry.id   AF-A0AAV5TIN1-F1
#
_cell.length_a   1.000
_cell.length_b   1.000
_cell.length_c   1.000
_cell.angle_alpha   90.00
_cell.angle_beta   90.00
_cell.angle_gamma   90.00
#
_symmetry.space_group_name_H-M   'P 1'
#
loop_
_entity.id
_entity.type
_entity.pdbx_description
1 polymer ?
#
loop_
_entity_poly.entity_id
_entity_poly.type
_entity_poly.pdbx_seq_one_letter_code
_entity_poly.pdbx_strand_id
1 'polypeptide(L)'
;KLHSNLFAGPHGASSKSLFPWIAKYEAEGRDYVDTNEFRVLCLRLVQTIAVFLEDAQDKEKVEVFLYKLGHRHIGYLPGNLPADCFDDLREAVHNGLNDRINSLHHLTTEDRERAMHVIWDDTVAYIFHFIQEGFYDALKGFDRF
;
A
#
# COMPACT_ATOMS: atom_id res chain seq x y z
N LYS A 1 4.39 4.94 14.36
CA LYS A 1 5.03 3.72 13.81
C LYS A 1 4.09 3.11 12.78
N LEU A 2 3.96 3.72 11.59
CA LEU A 2 3.07 3.19 10.54
C LEU A 2 3.65 1.91 9.90
N HIS A 3 4.92 1.58 10.20
CA HIS A 3 5.77 0.81 9.31
C HIS A 3 6.19 -0.57 9.86
N SER A 4 5.96 -0.89 11.14
CA SER A 4 6.46 -2.15 11.71
C SER A 4 5.72 -3.40 11.20
N ASN A 5 4.53 -3.21 10.61
CA ASN A 5 3.62 -4.33 10.30
C ASN A 5 3.47 -4.59 8.79
N LEU A 6 4.18 -3.85 7.91
CA LEU A 6 4.01 -3.95 6.46
C LEU A 6 4.16 -5.38 5.91
N PHE A 7 4.99 -6.18 6.57
CA PHE A 7 5.25 -7.57 6.22
C PHE A 7 4.99 -8.54 7.38
N ALA A 8 4.11 -8.17 8.32
CA ALA A 8 3.80 -9.00 9.49
C ALA A 8 2.69 -10.04 9.22
N GLY A 9 2.03 -9.99 8.06
CA GLY A 9 0.96 -10.92 7.67
C GLY A 9 1.44 -12.31 7.22
N PRO A 10 0.50 -13.24 6.92
CA PRO A 10 0.79 -14.62 6.51
C PRO A 10 1.71 -14.74 5.28
N HIS A 11 1.63 -13.79 4.34
CA HIS A 11 2.51 -13.75 3.17
C HIS A 11 3.71 -12.82 3.35
N GLY A 12 3.98 -12.33 4.57
CA GLY A 12 5.06 -11.39 4.87
C GLY A 12 6.42 -11.82 4.33
N ALA A 13 6.76 -13.11 4.42
CA ALA A 13 7.99 -13.65 3.84
C ALA A 13 8.00 -13.55 2.29
N SER A 14 6.89 -13.89 1.64
CA SER A 14 6.72 -13.75 0.19
C SER A 14 6.75 -12.28 -0.24
N SER A 15 6.09 -11.38 0.47
CA SER A 15 6.14 -9.94 0.21
C SER A 15 7.55 -9.37 0.40
N LYS A 16 8.29 -9.79 1.43
CA LYS A 16 9.70 -9.42 1.63
C LYS A 16 10.59 -9.89 0.49
N SER A 17 10.31 -11.06 -0.10
CA SER A 17 11.09 -11.60 -1.22
C SER A 17 11.08 -10.71 -2.48
N LEU A 18 10.07 -9.82 -2.60
CA LEU A 18 9.98 -8.82 -3.66
C LEU A 18 11.04 -7.70 -3.51
N PHE A 19 11.69 -7.65 -2.35
CA PHE A 19 12.64 -6.63 -1.97
C PHE A 19 13.98 -7.29 -1.61
N PRO A 20 14.84 -7.64 -2.59
CA PRO A 20 16.10 -8.34 -2.33
C PRO A 20 17.03 -7.64 -1.33
N TRP A 21 16.91 -6.32 -1.20
CA TRP A 21 17.64 -5.52 -0.20
C TRP A 21 17.23 -5.86 1.24
N ILE A 22 16.00 -6.32 1.50
CA ILE A 22 15.57 -6.78 2.84
C ILE A 22 16.41 -7.99 3.27
N ALA A 23 16.50 -9.00 2.42
CA ALA A 23 17.27 -10.21 2.70
C ALA A 23 18.75 -9.90 2.99
N LYS A 24 19.33 -8.90 2.28
CA LYS A 24 20.68 -8.40 2.56
C LYS A 24 20.81 -7.87 3.99
N TYR A 25 19.89 -7.00 4.42
CA TYR A 25 19.94 -6.43 5.78
C TYR A 25 19.67 -7.46 6.87
N GLU A 26 18.72 -8.38 6.65
CA GLU A 26 18.44 -9.47 7.60
C GLU A 26 19.65 -10.39 7.77
N ALA A 27 20.38 -10.71 6.69
CA ALA A 27 21.62 -11.50 6.74
C ALA A 27 22.76 -10.78 7.50
N GLU A 28 22.78 -9.44 7.49
CA GLU A 28 23.72 -8.60 8.25
C GLU A 28 23.28 -8.41 9.73
N GLY A 29 22.15 -8.99 10.15
CA GLY A 29 21.59 -8.80 11.49
C GLY A 29 21.05 -7.39 11.74
N ARG A 30 20.71 -6.65 10.68
CA ARG A 30 20.20 -5.29 10.74
C ARG A 30 18.69 -5.26 10.53
N ASP A 31 18.02 -4.36 11.25
CA ASP A 31 16.60 -4.10 11.00
C ASP A 31 16.44 -3.32 9.68
N TYR A 32 15.78 -3.95 8.71
CA TYR A 32 15.51 -3.33 7.41
C TYR A 32 14.55 -2.13 7.52
N VAL A 33 13.76 -2.04 8.60
CA VAL A 33 12.84 -0.92 8.86
C VAL A 33 13.58 0.40 9.05
N ASP A 34 14.84 0.35 9.50
CA ASP A 34 15.68 1.53 9.73
C ASP A 34 16.46 2.00 8.49
N THR A 35 16.26 1.35 7.35
CA THR A 35 17.01 1.59 6.11
C THR A 35 16.39 2.71 5.27
N ASN A 36 17.19 3.30 4.37
CA ASN A 36 16.68 4.35 3.48
C ASN A 36 15.69 3.77 2.46
N GLU A 37 15.94 2.55 1.98
CA GLU A 37 15.12 1.83 1.01
C GLU A 37 13.71 1.61 1.53
N PHE A 38 13.59 1.17 2.78
CA PHE A 38 12.29 1.00 3.43
C PHE A 38 11.58 2.34 3.66
N ARG A 39 12.31 3.38 4.09
CA ARG A 39 11.73 4.74 4.21
C ARG A 39 11.21 5.26 2.88
N VAL A 40 11.93 5.03 1.78
CA VAL A 40 11.50 5.40 0.42
C VAL A 40 10.25 4.62 -0.01
N LEU A 41 10.17 3.32 0.31
CA LEU A 41 8.96 2.52 0.06
C LEU A 41 7.76 3.11 0.79
N CYS A 42 7.88 3.41 2.08
CA CYS A 42 6.81 4.04 2.85
C CYS A 42 6.46 5.44 2.34
N LEU A 43 7.46 6.24 1.93
CA LEU A 43 7.22 7.57 1.37
C LEU A 43 6.39 7.50 0.10
N ARG A 44 6.70 6.56 -0.80
CA ARG A 44 5.94 6.36 -2.05
C ARG A 44 4.48 5.99 -1.76
N LEU A 45 4.24 5.14 -0.77
CA LEU A 45 2.88 4.81 -0.34
C LEU A 45 2.12 6.05 0.15
N VAL A 46 2.73 6.85 1.03
CA VAL A 46 2.11 8.08 1.54
C VAL A 46 1.88 9.09 0.42
N GLN A 47 2.79 9.22 -0.54
CA GLN A 47 2.62 10.07 -1.71
C GLN A 47 1.46 9.62 -2.60
N THR A 48 1.27 8.31 -2.80
CA THR A 48 0.11 7.77 -3.51
C THR A 48 -1.20 8.16 -2.81
N ILE A 49 -1.26 8.04 -1.48
CA ILE A 49 -2.42 8.47 -0.69
C ILE A 49 -2.62 9.98 -0.80
N ALA A 50 -1.56 10.77 -0.77
CA ALA A 50 -1.65 12.23 -0.92
C ALA A 50 -2.24 12.63 -2.28
N VAL A 51 -1.76 12.03 -3.38
CA VAL A 51 -2.32 12.28 -4.73
C VAL A 51 -3.80 11.87 -4.79
N PHE A 52 -4.15 10.72 -4.20
CA PHE A 52 -5.55 10.29 -4.10
C PHE A 52 -6.41 11.36 -3.40
N LEU A 53 -5.95 11.89 -2.25
CA LEU A 53 -6.69 12.88 -1.49
C LEU A 53 -6.78 14.24 -2.19
N GLU A 54 -5.71 14.66 -2.86
CA GLU A 54 -5.67 15.92 -3.63
C GLU A 54 -6.66 15.92 -4.79
N ASP A 55 -6.78 14.78 -5.49
CA ASP A 55 -7.62 14.63 -6.66
C ASP A 55 -8.95 13.90 -6.39
N ALA A 56 -9.31 13.65 -5.12
CA ALA A 56 -10.47 12.83 -4.75
C ALA A 56 -11.83 13.29 -5.34
N GLN A 57 -11.93 14.55 -5.76
CA GLN A 57 -13.13 15.11 -6.41
C GLN A 57 -13.19 14.79 -7.92
N ASP A 58 -12.06 14.47 -8.54
CA ASP A 58 -11.95 14.06 -9.94
C ASP A 58 -11.71 12.55 -10.00
N LYS A 59 -12.81 11.80 -9.91
CA LYS A 59 -12.80 10.34 -9.84
C LYS A 59 -12.07 9.72 -11.03
N GLU A 60 -12.29 10.23 -12.25
CA GLU A 60 -11.68 9.70 -13.46
C GLU A 60 -10.15 9.86 -13.42
N LYS A 61 -9.67 11.05 -13.04
CA LYS A 61 -8.23 11.31 -12.91
C LYS A 61 -7.57 10.38 -11.89
N VAL A 62 -8.20 10.18 -10.74
CA VAL A 62 -7.71 9.28 -9.68
C VAL A 62 -7.66 7.83 -10.17
N GLU A 63 -8.72 7.37 -10.85
CA GLU A 63 -8.78 6.01 -11.39
C GLU A 63 -7.70 5.76 -12.44
N VAL A 64 -7.47 6.72 -13.34
CA VAL A 64 -6.37 6.64 -14.32
C VAL A 64 -5.02 6.57 -13.60
N PHE A 65 -4.79 7.44 -12.62
CA PHE A 65 -3.54 7.47 -11.86
C PHE A 65 -3.25 6.13 -11.16
N LEU A 66 -4.22 5.61 -10.39
CA LEU A 66 -4.07 4.37 -9.64
C LEU A 66 -3.91 3.15 -10.56
N TYR A 67 -4.67 3.11 -11.65
CA TYR A 67 -4.57 2.03 -12.64
C TYR A 67 -3.21 2.03 -13.35
N LYS A 68 -2.74 3.19 -13.82
CA LYS A 68 -1.41 3.32 -14.44
C LYS A 68 -0.28 3.06 -13.44
N LEU A 69 -0.50 3.34 -12.15
CA LEU A 69 0.42 2.94 -11.09
C LEU A 69 0.49 1.41 -10.98
N GLY A 70 -0.65 0.71 -11.02
CA GLY A 70 -0.73 -0.75 -11.11
C GLY A 70 0.06 -1.31 -12.30
N HIS A 71 -0.17 -0.76 -13.49
CA HIS A 71 0.58 -1.11 -14.71
C HIS A 71 2.08 -1.04 -14.51
N ARG A 72 2.57 0.05 -13.90
CA ARG A 72 4.01 0.26 -13.67
C ARG A 72 4.63 -0.84 -12.80
N HIS A 73 3.86 -1.48 -11.93
CA HIS A 73 4.38 -2.50 -11.02
C HIS A 73 4.76 -3.81 -11.72
N ILE A 74 4.29 -4.10 -12.95
CA ILE A 74 4.75 -5.30 -13.69
C ILE A 74 6.24 -5.28 -14.00
N GLY A 75 6.86 -4.09 -14.04
CA GLY A 75 8.30 -3.93 -14.25
C GLY A 75 9.14 -4.27 -13.02
N TYR A 76 8.51 -4.44 -11.86
CA TYR A 76 9.19 -4.64 -10.57
C TYR A 76 8.74 -5.91 -9.84
N LEU A 77 7.49 -6.33 -10.06
CA LEU A 77 6.87 -7.48 -9.40
C LEU A 77 6.83 -8.68 -10.35
N PRO A 78 6.95 -9.91 -9.83
CA PRO A 78 6.88 -11.10 -10.64
C PRO A 78 5.46 -11.31 -11.17
N GLY A 79 5.32 -11.79 -12.41
CA GLY A 79 4.01 -12.00 -13.04
C GLY A 79 3.17 -13.12 -12.43
N ASN A 80 3.76 -13.96 -11.59
CA ASN A 80 3.08 -15.00 -10.80
C ASN A 80 2.87 -14.57 -9.34
N LEU A 81 2.82 -13.27 -9.06
CA LEU A 81 2.51 -12.76 -7.73
C LEU A 81 1.14 -13.29 -7.26
N PRO A 82 1.06 -13.92 -6.07
CA PRO A 82 -0.22 -14.35 -5.50
C PRO A 82 -1.17 -13.16 -5.36
N ALA A 83 -2.45 -13.36 -5.70
CA ALA A 83 -3.48 -12.31 -5.58
C ALA A 83 -3.59 -11.76 -4.16
N ASP A 84 -3.49 -12.65 -3.19
CA ASP A 84 -3.59 -12.34 -1.77
C ASP A 84 -2.42 -11.46 -1.27
N CYS A 85 -1.33 -11.30 -2.05
CA CYS A 85 -0.24 -10.39 -1.68
C CYS A 85 -0.68 -8.91 -1.69
N PHE A 86 -1.61 -8.54 -2.58
CA PHE A 86 -2.19 -7.19 -2.57
C PHE A 86 -3.13 -7.00 -1.38
N ASP A 87 -3.87 -8.05 -0.98
CA ASP A 87 -4.73 -8.02 0.19
C ASP A 87 -3.94 -7.90 1.50
N ASP A 88 -2.85 -8.66 1.66
CA ASP A 88 -1.94 -8.54 2.80
C ASP A 88 -1.35 -7.13 2.90
N LEU A 89 -0.95 -6.55 1.76
CA LEU A 89 -0.41 -5.19 1.73
C LEU A 89 -1.51 -4.16 2.06
N ARG A 90 -2.73 -4.34 1.52
CA ARG A 90 -3.91 -3.52 1.82
C ARG A 90 -4.21 -3.53 3.31
N GLU A 91 -4.24 -4.72 3.92
CA GLU A 91 -4.47 -4.91 5.36
C GLU A 91 -3.38 -4.25 6.20
N ALA A 92 -2.10 -4.39 5.82
CA ALA A 92 -1.02 -3.78 6.56
C ALA A 92 -1.05 -2.25 6.51
N VAL A 93 -1.40 -1.66 5.36
CA VAL A 93 -1.59 -0.20 5.23
C VAL A 93 -2.78 0.27 6.07
N HIS A 94 -3.89 -0.47 6.00
CA HIS A 94 -5.10 -0.20 6.76
C HIS A 94 -4.85 -0.22 8.27
N ASN A 95 -4.22 -1.27 8.78
CA ASN A 95 -3.83 -1.40 10.18
C ASN A 95 -2.88 -0.27 10.61
N GLY A 96 -1.89 0.07 9.77
CA GLY A 96 -0.97 1.18 10.05
C GLY A 96 -1.68 2.54 10.16
N LEU A 97 -2.65 2.81 9.30
CA LEU A 97 -3.48 4.02 9.37
C LEU A 97 -4.36 4.03 10.63
N ASN A 98 -4.99 2.90 10.95
CA ASN A 98 -5.82 2.77 12.15
C ASN A 98 -5.02 2.97 13.43
N ASP A 99 -3.83 2.38 13.53
CA ASP A 99 -2.90 2.62 14.65
C ASP A 99 -2.56 4.10 14.78
N ARG A 100 -2.35 4.78 13.64
CA ARG A 100 -2.07 6.22 13.64
C ARG A 100 -3.27 7.01 14.12
N ILE A 101 -4.48 6.74 13.63
CA ILE A 101 -5.70 7.44 14.02
C ILE A 101 -5.99 7.23 15.51
N ASN A 102 -5.82 6.00 16.01
CA ASN A 102 -5.94 5.68 17.43
C ASN A 102 -4.96 6.47 18.31
N SER A 103 -3.76 6.77 17.79
CA SER A 103 -2.77 7.60 18.50
C SER A 103 -3.12 9.10 18.54
N LEU A 104 -4.14 9.57 17.82
CA LEU A 104 -4.54 10.97 17.79
C LEU A 104 -5.49 11.27 18.97
N HIS A 105 -4.91 11.78 20.07
CA HIS A 105 -5.65 12.07 21.30
C HIS A 105 -6.63 13.25 21.21
N HIS A 106 -6.55 14.06 20.15
CA HIS A 106 -7.42 15.23 19.96
C HIS A 106 -8.72 14.90 19.21
N LEU A 107 -8.86 13.70 18.65
CA LEU A 107 -10.10 13.26 18.02
C LEU A 107 -11.09 12.79 19.08
N THR A 108 -12.36 13.14 18.90
CA THR A 108 -13.44 12.53 19.66
C THR A 108 -13.57 11.05 19.30
N THR A 109 -14.26 10.26 20.13
CA THR A 109 -14.55 8.86 19.80
C THR A 109 -15.33 8.74 18.49
N GLU A 110 -16.30 9.62 18.26
CA GLU A 110 -17.11 9.62 17.03
C GLU A 110 -16.28 9.95 15.79
N ASP A 111 -15.41 10.98 15.85
CA ASP A 111 -14.52 11.32 14.75
C ASP A 111 -13.52 10.20 14.44
N ARG A 112 -13.05 9.50 15.48
CA ARG A 112 -12.14 8.37 15.34
C ARG A 112 -12.81 7.21 14.62
N GLU A 113 -14.00 6.81 15.08
CA GLU A 113 -14.79 5.73 14.47
C GLU A 113 -15.13 6.07 13.01
N ARG A 114 -15.56 7.32 12.74
CA ARG A 114 -15.84 7.78 11.38
C ARG A 114 -14.59 7.75 10.50
N ALA A 115 -13.46 8.26 11.01
CA ALA A 115 -12.22 8.26 10.25
C ALA A 115 -11.80 6.84 9.89
N MET A 116 -11.80 5.91 10.85
CA MET A 116 -11.40 4.52 10.62
C MET A 116 -12.38 3.83 9.68
N HIS A 117 -13.64 3.67 10.08
CA HIS A 117 -14.58 2.74 9.45
C HIS A 117 -15.35 3.30 8.24
N VAL A 118 -15.40 4.62 8.08
CA VAL A 118 -16.16 5.24 6.98
C VAL A 118 -15.24 5.83 5.93
N ILE A 119 -14.12 6.44 6.34
CA ILE A 119 -13.25 7.17 5.42
C ILE A 119 -12.09 6.28 4.97
N TRP A 120 -11.33 5.72 5.92
CA TRP A 120 -10.07 5.04 5.60
C TRP A 120 -10.26 3.59 5.14
N ASP A 121 -11.28 2.87 5.63
CA ASP A 121 -11.69 1.56 5.08
C ASP A 121 -11.93 1.67 3.56
N ASP A 122 -12.82 2.57 3.16
CA ASP A 122 -13.20 2.78 1.76
C ASP A 122 -12.04 3.32 0.91
N THR A 123 -11.27 4.28 1.46
CA THR A 123 -10.13 4.87 0.75
C THR A 123 -9.06 3.83 0.42
N VAL A 124 -8.66 3.01 1.40
CA VAL A 124 -7.63 1.99 1.20
C VAL A 124 -8.15 0.91 0.25
N ALA A 125 -9.40 0.47 0.40
CA ALA A 125 -10.00 -0.49 -0.52
C ALA A 125 -10.02 0.04 -1.97
N TYR A 126 -10.43 1.30 -2.17
CA TYR A 126 -10.49 1.93 -3.48
C TYR A 126 -9.11 2.05 -4.15
N ILE A 127 -8.10 2.50 -3.41
CA ILE A 127 -6.72 2.63 -3.90
C ILE A 127 -6.20 1.27 -4.40
N PHE A 128 -6.34 0.23 -3.57
CA PHE A 128 -5.81 -1.09 -3.89
C PHE A 128 -6.58 -1.77 -5.02
N HIS A 129 -7.91 -1.57 -5.10
CA HIS A 129 -8.73 -2.10 -6.19
C HIS A 129 -8.18 -1.70 -7.57
N PHE A 130 -7.95 -0.41 -7.80
CA PHE A 130 -7.49 0.06 -9.11
C PHE A 130 -6.02 -0.25 -9.40
N ILE A 131 -5.16 -0.24 -8.37
CA ILE A 131 -3.77 -0.69 -8.54
C ILE A 131 -3.72 -2.16 -8.94
N GLN A 132 -4.52 -3.01 -8.28
CA GLN A 132 -4.56 -4.45 -8.55
C GLN A 132 -5.16 -4.74 -9.93
N GLU A 133 -6.24 -4.05 -10.30
CA GLU A 133 -6.83 -4.14 -11.64
C GLU A 133 -5.80 -3.78 -12.72
N GLY A 134 -5.13 -2.63 -12.57
CA GLY A 134 -4.09 -2.19 -13.49
C GLY A 134 -2.92 -3.17 -13.59
N PHE A 135 -2.47 -3.72 -12.48
CA PHE A 135 -1.41 -4.73 -12.49
C PHE A 135 -1.81 -5.97 -13.29
N TYR A 136 -2.99 -6.54 -13.05
CA TYR A 136 -3.44 -7.76 -13.71
C TYR A 136 -3.78 -7.58 -15.18
N ASP A 137 -4.29 -6.41 -15.57
CA ASP A 137 -4.50 -6.08 -16.98
C ASP A 137 -3.19 -5.93 -17.73
N ALA A 138 -2.21 -5.25 -17.12
CA ALA A 138 -0.89 -5.09 -17.70
C ALA A 138 -0.17 -6.43 -17.90
N LEU A 139 -0.35 -7.42 -17.00
CA LEU A 139 0.14 -8.79 -17.19
C LEU A 139 -0.46 -9.49 -18.42
N LYS A 140 -1.68 -9.10 -18.83
CA LYS A 140 -2.35 -9.60 -20.04
C LYS A 140 -2.01 -8.77 -21.29
N GLY A 141 -1.19 -7.72 -21.16
CA GLY A 141 -0.91 -6.77 -22.23
C GLY A 141 -2.10 -5.88 -22.57
N PHE A 142 -3.04 -5.70 -21.64
CA PHE A 142 -4.23 -4.87 -21.82
C PHE A 142 -4.10 -3.55 -21.04
N ASP A 143 -4.58 -2.47 -21.64
CA ASP A 143 -4.65 -1.14 -21.03
C ASP A 143 -6.03 -0.53 -21.31
N ARG A 144 -6.78 -0.23 -20.25
CA ARG A 144 -8.15 0.31 -20.37
C ARG A 144 -8.19 1.80 -20.72
N PHE A 145 -7.05 2.50 -20.69
CA PHE A 145 -6.94 3.95 -20.91
C PHE A 145 -5.94 4.32 -22.01
#